data_AF-X1AN74-F1
#
_entry.id   AF-X1AN74-F1
#
_cell.length_a   1.000
_cell.length_b   1.000
_cell.length_c   1.000
_cell.angle_alpha   90.00
_cell.angle_beta   90.00
_cell.angle_gamma   90.00
#
_symmetry.space_group_name_H-M   'P 1'
#
loop_
_entity.id
_entity.type
_entity.pdbx_description
1 polymer ?
#
loop_
_entity_poly.entity_id
_entity_poly.type
_entity_poly.pdbx_seq_one_letter_code
_entity_poly.pdbx_strand_id
1 'polypeptide(L)'
;MFRIHRQGNKVEKLKECSFKELGFREREHLQEWIAKDPEVLGEELLIIQKEFAGFSDTNERLDLLALDKQGSLVIIENKLDDTGRDVTWQALKYASYCSTLSKENIREIYQRYLDNTDSSQKAEEMLSDFFR
;
A
#
# COMPACT_ATOMS: atom_id res chain seq x y z
N MET A 1 4.16 5.11 26.60
CA MET A 1 5.43 4.42 26.25
C MET A 1 6.62 5.20 26.84
N PHE A 2 7.78 4.57 27.09
CA PHE A 2 8.98 5.25 27.62
C PHE A 2 10.18 5.03 26.70
N ARG A 3 11.00 6.06 26.50
CA ARG A 3 12.31 5.95 25.84
C ARG A 3 13.38 5.63 26.88
N ILE A 4 14.23 4.63 26.60
CA ILE A 4 15.30 4.20 27.49
C ILE A 4 16.63 4.82 27.04
N HIS A 5 17.25 5.61 27.91
CA HIS A 5 18.58 6.18 27.70
C HIS A 5 19.63 5.32 28.42
N ARG A 6 20.25 4.37 27.69
CA ARG A 6 21.14 3.34 28.27
C ARG A 6 22.38 3.93 28.96
N GLN A 7 23.04 4.91 28.34
CA GLN A 7 24.28 5.50 28.87
C GLN A 7 24.08 6.21 30.22
N GLY A 8 22.88 6.77 30.46
CA GLY A 8 22.56 7.52 31.68
C GLY A 8 21.66 6.78 32.66
N ASN A 9 21.35 5.50 32.41
CA ASN A 9 20.39 4.70 33.18
C ASN A 9 19.09 5.47 33.54
N LYS A 10 18.51 6.15 32.54
CA LYS A 10 17.33 7.01 32.71
C LYS A 10 16.22 6.60 31.75
N VAL A 11 14.98 6.77 32.21
CA VAL A 11 13.78 6.62 31.38
C VAL A 11 13.07 7.97 31.24
N GLU A 12 12.46 8.18 30.09
CA GLU A 12 11.72 9.40 29.77
C GLU A 12 10.34 9.02 29.22
N LYS A 13 9.28 9.60 29.81
CA LYS A 13 7.92 9.36 29.35
C LYS A 13 7.74 9.98 27.97
N LEU A 14 7.38 9.18 26.98
CA LEU A 14 7.07 9.69 25.65
C LEU A 14 5.72 10.41 25.68
N LYS A 15 5.67 11.58 25.05
CA LYS A 15 4.42 12.29 24.81
C LYS A 15 3.68 11.59 23.68
N GLU A 16 2.41 11.29 23.92
CA GLU A 16 1.52 10.83 22.85
C GLU A 16 1.27 11.97 21.86
N CYS A 17 1.35 11.64 20.58
CA CYS A 17 1.11 12.56 19.48
C CYS A 17 0.42 11.80 18.34
N SER A 18 -0.38 12.53 17.58
CA SER A 18 -1.08 12.03 16.40
C SER A 18 -0.25 12.24 15.14
N PHE A 19 -0.53 11.46 14.08
CA PHE A 19 0.07 11.66 12.77
C PHE A 19 -0.13 13.09 12.24
N LYS A 20 -1.31 13.67 12.50
CA LYS A 20 -1.64 15.05 12.12
C LYS A 20 -0.75 16.07 12.82
N GLU A 21 -0.50 15.93 14.12
CA GLU A 21 0.39 16.83 14.87
C GLU A 21 1.84 16.76 14.39
N LEU A 22 2.26 15.60 13.91
CA LEU A 22 3.59 15.37 13.36
C LEU A 22 3.72 15.78 11.88
N GLY A 23 2.64 16.25 11.24
CA GLY A 23 2.63 16.68 9.85
C GLY A 23 2.58 15.55 8.82
N PHE A 24 2.31 14.31 9.25
CA PHE A 24 2.16 13.18 8.35
C PHE A 24 0.80 13.20 7.65
N ARG A 25 0.80 12.72 6.41
CA ARG A 25 -0.35 12.74 5.48
C ARG A 25 -0.48 11.39 4.79
N GLU A 26 -1.70 11.01 4.43
CA GLU A 26 -2.03 9.67 3.92
C GLU A 26 -1.19 9.32 2.70
N ARG A 27 -1.33 10.11 1.64
CA ARG A 27 -0.63 9.87 0.37
C ARG A 27 0.86 10.12 0.42
N GLU A 28 1.28 11.21 1.06
CA GLU A 28 2.70 11.61 1.07
C GLU A 28 3.55 10.73 2.00
N HIS A 29 2.94 10.06 2.98
CA HIS A 29 3.67 9.34 4.02
C HIS A 29 3.15 7.92 4.21
N LEU A 30 1.92 7.72 4.69
CA LEU A 30 1.41 6.39 5.03
C LEU A 30 1.45 5.42 3.84
N GLN A 31 0.94 5.87 2.70
CA GLN A 31 0.94 5.10 1.45
C GLN A 31 2.36 4.76 0.99
N GLU A 32 3.29 5.73 1.06
CA GLU A 32 4.68 5.50 0.68
C GLU A 32 5.41 4.54 1.63
N TRP A 33 5.09 4.58 2.93
CA TRP A 33 5.63 3.62 3.91
C TRP A 33 5.19 2.21 3.58
N ILE A 34 3.88 1.99 3.38
CA ILE A 34 3.32 0.68 3.03
C ILE A 34 3.83 0.22 1.66
N ALA A 35 3.91 1.11 0.68
CA ALA A 35 4.38 0.77 -0.66
C ALA A 35 5.85 0.31 -0.67
N LYS A 36 6.67 0.90 0.20
CA LYS A 36 8.09 0.59 0.33
C LYS A 36 8.34 -0.67 1.17
N ASP A 37 7.53 -0.87 2.20
CA ASP A 37 7.65 -1.98 3.14
C ASP A 37 6.25 -2.50 3.51
N PRO A 38 5.65 -3.37 2.68
CA PRO A 38 4.31 -3.89 2.94
C PRO A 38 4.25 -4.84 4.15
N GLU A 39 5.39 -5.32 4.67
CA GLU A 39 5.44 -6.16 5.87
C GLU A 39 4.88 -5.46 7.11
N VAL A 40 4.79 -4.13 7.11
CA VAL A 40 4.14 -3.34 8.17
C VAL A 40 2.66 -3.70 8.36
N LEU A 41 2.01 -4.28 7.35
CA LEU A 41 0.65 -4.79 7.43
C LEU A 41 0.55 -6.18 8.06
N GLY A 42 1.69 -6.86 8.29
CA GLY A 42 1.75 -8.20 8.84
C GLY A 42 1.49 -9.32 7.84
N GLU A 43 1.51 -9.00 6.54
CA GLU A 43 1.24 -9.92 5.44
C GLU A 43 2.36 -9.86 4.38
N GLU A 44 2.64 -10.99 3.74
CA GLU A 44 3.58 -11.04 2.60
C GLU A 44 2.86 -10.58 1.34
N LEU A 45 3.00 -9.29 1.03
CA LEU A 45 2.34 -8.66 -0.11
C LEU A 45 3.35 -8.11 -1.11
N LEU A 46 3.03 -8.25 -2.39
CA LEU A 46 3.75 -7.59 -3.48
C LEU A 46 2.94 -6.39 -3.96
N ILE A 47 3.44 -5.18 -3.74
CA ILE A 47 2.82 -3.97 -4.26
C ILE A 47 3.04 -3.89 -5.76
N ILE A 48 1.95 -3.89 -6.52
CA ILE A 48 1.99 -3.89 -7.99
C ILE A 48 1.57 -2.55 -8.61
N GLN A 49 0.91 -1.67 -7.85
CA GLN A 49 0.56 -0.33 -8.32
C GLN A 49 0.25 0.63 -7.16
N LYS A 50 0.56 1.91 -7.37
CA LYS A 50 0.10 3.04 -6.54
C LYS A 50 -0.90 3.89 -7.32
N GLU A 51 -1.90 4.44 -6.64
CA GLU A 51 -2.86 5.39 -7.23
C GLU A 51 -3.52 4.86 -8.52
N PHE A 52 -3.96 3.59 -8.49
CA PHE A 52 -4.49 2.93 -9.67
C PHE A 52 -5.78 3.60 -10.15
N ALA A 53 -5.72 4.20 -11.33
CA ALA A 53 -6.80 4.95 -11.97
C ALA A 53 -7.36 4.27 -13.23
N GLY A 54 -7.16 2.96 -13.39
CA GLY A 54 -7.52 2.20 -14.59
C GLY A 54 -9.01 1.85 -14.72
N PHE A 55 -9.87 2.47 -13.91
CA PHE A 55 -11.30 2.21 -13.88
C PHE A 55 -11.99 3.04 -14.97
N SER A 56 -12.72 2.38 -15.89
CA SER A 56 -13.51 3.09 -16.91
C SER A 56 -14.58 3.96 -16.23
N ASP A 57 -14.81 5.16 -16.78
CA ASP A 57 -15.89 6.06 -16.39
C ASP A 57 -15.80 6.69 -14.98
N THR A 58 -14.62 6.67 -14.35
CA THR A 58 -14.40 7.34 -13.06
C THR A 58 -13.00 7.96 -12.93
N ASN A 59 -12.91 9.04 -12.15
CA ASN A 59 -11.64 9.66 -11.74
C ASN A 59 -11.14 9.13 -10.40
N GLU A 60 -11.80 8.11 -9.85
CA GLU A 60 -11.39 7.45 -8.61
C GLU A 60 -10.04 6.74 -8.76
N ARG A 61 -9.31 6.70 -7.66
CA ARG A 61 -7.99 6.09 -7.58
C ARG A 61 -7.95 5.19 -6.37
N LEU A 62 -7.57 3.94 -6.60
CA LEU A 62 -7.24 3.02 -5.53
C LEU A 62 -5.83 3.34 -5.03
N ASP A 63 -5.67 3.55 -3.72
CA ASP A 63 -4.38 3.95 -3.13
C ASP A 63 -3.27 2.94 -3.46
N LEU A 64 -3.46 1.67 -3.12
CA LEU A 64 -2.49 0.60 -3.34
C LEU A 64 -3.18 -0.68 -3.82
N LEU A 65 -2.59 -1.29 -4.85
CA LEU A 65 -2.97 -2.61 -5.34
C LEU A 65 -1.80 -3.56 -5.15
N ALA A 66 -2.08 -4.74 -4.61
CA ALA A 66 -1.07 -5.74 -4.28
C ALA A 66 -1.51 -7.16 -4.66
N LEU A 67 -0.58 -8.10 -4.53
CA LEU A 67 -0.82 -9.54 -4.61
C LEU A 67 -0.40 -10.21 -3.29
N ASP A 68 -1.19 -11.17 -2.81
CA ASP A 68 -0.78 -12.08 -1.74
C ASP A 68 -0.04 -13.31 -2.32
N LYS A 69 0.53 -14.14 -1.44
CA LYS A 69 1.22 -15.39 -1.82
C LYS A 69 0.31 -16.45 -2.46
N GLN A 70 -1.00 -16.33 -2.33
CA GLN A 70 -1.98 -17.22 -2.96
C GLN A 70 -2.35 -16.75 -4.38
N GLY A 71 -1.88 -15.56 -4.79
CA GLY A 71 -2.18 -14.94 -6.07
C GLY A 71 -3.49 -14.16 -6.10
N SER A 72 -4.08 -13.88 -4.93
CA SER A 72 -5.24 -12.99 -4.82
C SER A 72 -4.82 -11.54 -4.96
N LEU A 73 -5.68 -10.73 -5.60
CA LEU A 73 -5.54 -9.28 -5.58
C LEU A 73 -5.93 -8.74 -4.19
N VAL A 74 -5.04 -7.96 -3.60
CA VAL A 74 -5.24 -7.29 -2.31
C VAL A 74 -5.38 -5.79 -2.57
N ILE A 75 -6.51 -5.24 -2.12
CA ILE A 75 -6.91 -3.85 -2.31
C ILE A 75 -6.70 -3.14 -0.99
N ILE A 76 -5.84 -2.13 -0.96
CA ILE A 76 -5.45 -1.44 0.26
C ILE A 76 -5.83 0.03 0.11
N GLU A 77 -6.75 0.48 0.97
CA GLU A 77 -7.21 1.86 1.07
C GLU A 77 -6.68 2.44 2.39
N ASN A 78 -5.89 3.51 2.31
CA ASN A 78 -5.22 4.10 3.45
C ASN A 78 -6.10 5.18 4.09
N LYS A 79 -6.15 5.20 5.42
CA LYS A 79 -6.74 6.30 6.20
C LYS A 79 -5.87 6.62 7.41
N LEU A 80 -5.65 7.91 7.67
CA LEU A 80 -4.95 8.40 8.87
C LEU A 80 -5.91 8.88 9.96
N ASP A 81 -7.19 9.01 9.65
CA ASP A 81 -8.22 9.44 10.60
C ASP A 81 -9.48 8.54 10.55
N ASP A 82 -10.34 8.72 11.56
CA ASP A 82 -11.57 7.96 11.73
C ASP A 82 -12.74 8.50 10.88
N THR A 83 -12.49 9.28 9.82
CA THR A 83 -13.56 9.86 8.99
C THR A 83 -14.25 8.87 8.06
N GLY A 84 -13.96 7.56 8.20
CA GLY A 84 -14.32 6.42 7.35
C GLY A 84 -15.82 6.13 7.17
N ARG A 85 -16.61 7.12 6.75
CA ARG A 85 -18.04 6.94 6.45
C ARG A 85 -18.33 6.18 5.16
N ASP A 86 -17.34 5.96 4.29
CA ASP A 86 -17.56 5.28 3.01
C ASP A 86 -16.47 4.29 2.56
N VAL A 87 -15.50 3.97 3.43
CA VAL A 87 -14.37 3.08 3.08
C VAL A 87 -14.82 1.68 2.65
N THR A 88 -15.88 1.16 3.26
CA THR A 88 -16.44 -0.15 2.89
C THR A 88 -17.00 -0.14 1.47
N TRP A 89 -17.66 0.95 1.07
CA TRP A 89 -18.19 1.08 -0.30
C TRP A 89 -17.07 1.29 -1.31
N GLN A 90 -16.02 2.05 -0.96
CA GLN A 90 -14.82 2.16 -1.80
C GLN A 90 -14.17 0.80 -2.02
N ALA A 91 -13.93 0.04 -0.94
CA ALA A 91 -13.34 -1.29 -1.01
C ALA A 91 -14.17 -2.24 -1.89
N LEU A 92 -15.50 -2.24 -1.75
CA LEU A 92 -16.38 -3.08 -2.55
C LEU A 92 -16.38 -2.68 -4.04
N LYS A 93 -16.39 -1.38 -4.35
CA LYS A 93 -16.30 -0.88 -5.73
C LYS A 93 -14.97 -1.29 -6.37
N TYR A 94 -13.85 -1.06 -5.69
CA TYR A 94 -12.53 -1.42 -6.21
C TYR A 94 -12.36 -2.92 -6.36
N ALA A 95 -12.90 -3.73 -5.45
CA ALA A 95 -12.96 -5.18 -5.61
C ALA A 95 -13.75 -5.59 -6.86
N SER A 96 -14.91 -4.97 -7.09
CA SER A 96 -15.72 -5.21 -8.29
C SER A 96 -14.93 -4.88 -9.57
N TYR A 97 -14.27 -3.73 -9.63
CA TYR A 97 -13.46 -3.37 -10.79
C TYR A 97 -12.27 -4.32 -11.00
N CYS A 98 -11.54 -4.63 -9.93
CA CYS A 98 -10.38 -5.52 -9.98
C CYS A 98 -10.76 -6.96 -10.34
N SER A 99 -12.00 -7.40 -10.08
CA SER A 99 -12.49 -8.73 -10.45
C SER A 99 -12.46 -9.00 -11.96
N THR A 100 -12.43 -7.93 -12.78
CA THR A 100 -12.37 -8.03 -14.24
C THR A 100 -10.94 -8.13 -14.78
N LEU A 101 -9.92 -7.95 -13.93
CA LEU A 101 -8.52 -7.95 -14.37
C LEU A 101 -8.07 -9.37 -14.69
N SER A 102 -7.60 -9.57 -15.92
CA SER A 102 -6.92 -10.80 -16.30
C SER A 102 -5.49 -10.84 -15.76
N LYS A 103 -4.88 -12.03 -15.71
CA LYS A 103 -3.46 -12.20 -15.34
C LYS A 103 -2.54 -11.33 -16.20
N GLU A 104 -2.84 -11.21 -17.49
CA GLU A 104 -2.09 -10.37 -18.42
C GLU A 104 -2.22 -8.89 -18.05
N ASN A 105 -3.42 -8.43 -17.69
CA ASN A 105 -3.61 -7.06 -17.22
C ASN A 105 -2.84 -6.79 -15.94
N ILE A 106 -2.82 -7.72 -14.99
CA ILE A 106 -2.05 -7.60 -13.74
C ILE A 106 -0.55 -7.45 -14.05
N ARG A 107 -0.01 -8.30 -14.95
CA ARG A 107 1.40 -8.21 -15.37
C ARG A 107 1.70 -6.84 -16.00
N GLU A 108 0.85 -6.37 -16.90
CA GLU A 108 1.01 -5.07 -17.54
C GLU A 108 0.93 -3.90 -16.55
N ILE A 109 -0.01 -3.95 -15.61
CA ILE A 109 -0.14 -2.95 -14.53
C ILE A 109 1.16 -2.89 -13.74
N TYR A 110 1.68 -4.05 -13.36
CA TYR A 110 2.90 -4.11 -12.58
C TYR A 110 4.13 -3.66 -13.37
N GLN A 111 4.25 -4.04 -14.65
CA GLN A 111 5.36 -3.58 -15.48
C GLN A 111 5.36 -2.04 -15.60
N ARG A 112 4.20 -1.43 -15.85
CA ARG A 112 4.09 0.04 -15.92
C ARG A 112 4.46 0.70 -14.59
N TYR A 113 4.15 0.07 -13.46
CA TYR A 113 4.56 0.55 -12.14
C TYR A 113 6.09 0.51 -11.95
N LEU A 114 6.74 -0.58 -12.38
CA LEU A 114 8.21 -0.70 -12.37
C LEU A 114 8.89 0.33 -13.28
N ASP A 115 8.35 0.52 -14.48
CA ASP A 115 8.88 1.50 -15.45
C ASP A 115 8.82 2.93 -14.89
N ASN A 116 7.75 3.27 -14.15
CA ASN A 116 7.57 4.58 -13.52
C ASN A 116 8.42 4.80 -12.27
N THR A 117 9.02 3.75 -11.72
CA THR A 117 9.88 3.81 -10.52
C THR A 117 11.37 3.73 -10.87
N ASP A 118 11.72 3.94 -12.16
CA ASP A 118 13.07 3.83 -12.71
C ASP A 118 13.73 2.47 -12.45
N SER A 119 12.92 1.41 -12.32
CA SER A 119 13.42 0.05 -12.18
C SER A 119 13.72 -0.56 -13.55
N SER A 120 14.86 -1.24 -13.68
CA SER A 120 15.18 -2.07 -14.85
C SER A 120 14.60 -3.49 -14.76
N GLN A 121 13.80 -3.75 -13.71
CA GLN A 121 13.22 -5.06 -13.44
C GLN A 121 12.05 -5.37 -14.36
N LYS A 122 11.87 -6.66 -14.64
CA LYS A 122 10.70 -7.17 -15.35
C LYS A 122 9.66 -7.68 -14.37
N ALA A 123 8.41 -7.33 -14.61
CA ALA A 123 7.28 -7.80 -13.81
C ALA A 123 7.23 -9.33 -13.71
N GLU A 124 7.53 -10.04 -14.80
CA GLU A 124 7.53 -11.51 -14.83
C GLU A 124 8.55 -12.14 -13.87
N GLU A 125 9.74 -11.55 -13.79
CA GLU A 125 10.82 -12.02 -12.90
C GLU A 125 10.44 -11.77 -11.45
N MET A 126 9.98 -10.55 -11.15
CA MET A 126 9.53 -10.16 -9.81
C MET A 126 8.33 -10.98 -9.31
N LEU A 127 7.35 -11.23 -10.18
CA LEU A 127 6.21 -12.09 -9.87
C LEU A 127 6.67 -13.53 -9.63
N SER A 128 7.55 -14.06 -10.48
CA SER A 128 8.08 -15.41 -10.31
C SER A 128 8.85 -15.56 -9.00
N ASP A 129 9.67 -14.58 -8.63
CA ASP A 129 10.40 -14.58 -7.37
C ASP A 129 9.46 -14.44 -6.17
N PHE A 130 8.41 -13.63 -6.28
CA PHE A 130 7.43 -13.47 -5.23
C PHE A 130 6.60 -14.73 -4.98
N PHE A 131 6.26 -15.51 -6.00
CA PHE A 131 5.46 -16.74 -5.86
C PHE A 131 6.29 -18.02 -5.62
N ARG A 132 7.61 -17.92 -5.53
CA ARG A 132 8.49 -19.05 -5.18
C ARG A 132 8.33 -19.51 -3.73
#